data_AF-A0A942EGH1-F1
#
_entry.id   AF-A0A942EGH1-F1
#
_cell.length_a   1.000
_cell.length_b   1.000
_cell.length_c   1.000
_cell.angle_alpha   90.00
_cell.angle_beta   90.00
_cell.angle_gamma   90.00
#
_symmetry.space_group_name_H-M   'P 1'
#
loop_
_entity.id
_entity.type
_entity.pdbx_description
1 polymer ?
#
loop_
_entity_poly.entity_id
_entity_poly.type
_entity_poly.pdbx_seq_one_letter_code
_entity_poly.pdbx_strand_id
1 'polypeptide(L)' 'MSIYLACAEHIEQLIDEFVDQYETSPDLSRVEGEVAEAGFAVNCRLCAAPALYRLSQSGSVCR' A
#
# COMPACT_ATOMS: atom_id res chain seq x y z
N MET A 1 -2.27 -0.21 -13.41
CA MET A 1 -2.24 -1.00 -12.16
C MET A 1 -1.40 -0.21 -11.17
N SER A 2 -2.05 0.61 -10.33
CA SER A 2 -1.36 1.52 -9.42
C SER A 2 -1.04 0.81 -8.11
N ILE A 3 0.20 0.92 -7.66
CA ILE A 3 0.69 0.31 -6.42
C ILE A 3 1.08 1.45 -5.48
N TYR A 4 0.57 1.41 -4.25
CA TYR A 4 0.89 2.40 -3.22
C TYR A 4 1.59 1.73 -2.05
N LEU A 5 2.51 2.44 -1.41
CA LEU A 5 3.36 1.93 -0.34
C LEU A 5 3.22 2.82 0.90
N ALA A 6 2.97 2.19 2.05
CA ALA A 6 2.83 2.86 3.33
C ALA A 6 3.58 2.16 4.45
N CYS A 7 4.04 2.93 5.43
CA CYS A 7 4.55 2.43 6.69
C CYS A 7 3.39 2.10 7.65
N ALA A 8 3.69 1.43 8.76
CA ALA A 8 2.66 1.06 9.75
C ALA A 8 1.92 2.24 10.37
N GLU A 9 2.54 3.42 10.45
CA GLU A 9 1.89 4.61 11.01
C GLU A 9 0.94 5.30 10.04
N HIS A 10 1.26 5.30 8.74
CA HIS A 10 0.52 6.04 7.72
C HIS A 10 -0.37 5.15 6.85
N ILE A 11 -0.44 3.86 7.14
CA ILE A 11 -1.23 2.90 6.37
C ILE A 11 -2.72 3.24 6.40
N GLU A 12 -3.26 3.57 7.57
CA GLU A 12 -4.68 3.88 7.75
C GLU A 12 -5.09 5.13 6.97
N GLN A 13 -4.26 6.18 7.05
CA GLN A 13 -4.48 7.42 6.30
C GLN A 13 -4.44 7.18 4.79
N LEU A 14 -3.50 6.36 4.32
CA LEU A 14 -3.38 6.06 2.90
C LEU A 14 -4.51 5.16 2.40
N ILE A 15 -5.04 4.27 3.24
CA ILE A 15 -6.24 3.48 2.93
C ILE A 15 -7.44 4.40 2.75
N ASP A 16 -7.66 5.33 3.68
CA ASP A 16 -8.79 6.26 3.62
C ASP A 16 -8.74 7.13 2.35
N GLU A 17 -7.58 7.70 2.04
CA GLU A 17 -7.35 8.46 0.82
C GLU A 17 -7.56 7.62 -0.46
N PHE A 18 -7.19 6.33 -0.40
CA PHE A 18 -7.41 5.42 -1.52
C PHE A 18 -8.89 5.09 -1.70
N VAL A 19 -9.62 4.86 -0.61
CA VAL A 19 -11.07 4.59 -0.65
C VAL A 19 -11.82 5.83 -1.13
N ASP A 20 -11.44 7.03 -0.72
CA ASP A 20 -12.03 8.28 -1.21
C ASP A 20 -11.79 8.47 -2.72
N GLN A 21 -10.56 8.22 -3.20
CA GLN A 21 -10.23 8.39 -4.62
C GLN A 21 -10.81 7.33 -5.54
N TYR A 22 -10.82 6.07 -5.11
CA TYR A 22 -11.17 4.93 -5.95
C TYR A 22 -12.52 4.31 -5.61
N GLU A 23 -13.23 4.82 -4.59
CA GLU A 23 -14.51 4.31 -4.07
C GLU A 23 -14.47 2.80 -3.80
N THR A 24 -13.29 2.26 -3.49
CA THR A 24 -13.03 0.83 -3.38
C THR A 24 -11.95 0.56 -2.35
N SER A 25 -12.17 -0.49 -1.54
CA SER A 25 -11.19 -0.97 -0.58
C SER A 25 -9.92 -1.45 -1.29
N PRO A 26 -8.74 -0.91 -0.94
CA PRO A 26 -7.48 -1.46 -1.43
C PRO A 26 -7.22 -2.84 -0.84
N ASP A 27 -6.53 -3.67 -1.62
CA ASP A 27 -5.90 -4.90 -1.13
C ASP A 27 -4.61 -4.57 -0.39
N LEU A 28 -4.51 -5.02 0.85
CA LEU A 28 -3.39 -4.78 1.75
C LEU A 28 -2.53 -6.04 1.85
N SER A 29 -1.33 -5.97 1.30
CA SER A 29 -0.33 -7.02 1.42
C SER A 29 0.88 -6.52 2.20
N ARG A 30 1.35 -7.30 3.16
CA ARG A 30 2.54 -6.95 3.94
C ARG A 30 3.79 -7.30 3.12
N VAL A 31 4.70 -6.35 3.02
CA VAL A 31 5.96 -6.49 2.27
C VAL A 31 7.08 -6.58 3.29
N GLU A 32 7.09 -7.66 4.08
CA GLU A 32 8.20 -7.93 4.99
C GLU A 32 9.38 -8.46 4.16
N GLY A 33 10.36 -7.60 3.85
CA GLY A 33 11.68 -8.01 3.34
C GLY A 33 11.78 -8.43 1.86
N GLU A 34 10.69 -8.63 1.14
CA GLU A 34 10.70 -9.17 -0.24
C GLU A 34 10.99 -8.16 -1.36
N VAL A 35 11.15 -6.88 -1.01
CA VAL A 35 11.11 -5.77 -1.98
C VAL A 35 12.49 -5.22 -2.35
N ALA A 36 13.55 -5.65 -1.66
CA ALA A 36 14.92 -5.27 -1.99
C ALA A 36 15.36 -5.79 -3.37
N GLU A 37 14.74 -6.87 -3.85
CA GLU A 37 15.15 -7.57 -5.08
C GLU A 37 14.63 -6.93 -6.38
N ALA A 38 13.61 -6.06 -6.32
CA ALA A 38 12.90 -5.58 -7.52
C ALA A 38 13.16 -4.10 -7.89
N GLY A 39 14.02 -3.38 -7.17
CA GLY A 39 14.37 -1.98 -7.49
C GLY A 39 13.24 -0.96 -7.30
N PHE A 40 12.16 -1.33 -6.61
CA PHE A 40 11.09 -0.40 -6.23
C PHE A 40 11.44 0.29 -4.92
N ALA A 41 11.45 1.62 -4.94
CA ALA A 41 11.65 2.47 -3.77
C ALA A 41 10.56 2.18 -2.71
N VAL A 42 10.91 1.38 -1.69
CA VAL A 42 10.01 0.97 -0.58
C VAL A 42 9.85 2.04 0.47
N ASN A 43 9.57 3.24 0.02
CA ASN A 43 9.39 4.38 0.89
C ASN A 43 7.89 4.60 1.02
N CYS A 44 7.44 4.84 2.25
CA CYS A 44 6.12 5.36 2.49
C CYS A 44 5.97 6.67 1.71
N ARG A 45 4.90 6.77 0.92
CA ARG A 45 4.59 7.97 0.14
C ARG A 45 4.48 9.24 0.99
N LEU A 46 4.12 9.10 2.27
CA LEU A 46 3.83 10.21 3.17
C LEU A 46 5.06 10.68 3.95
N CYS A 47 5.91 9.77 4.43
CA CYS A 47 7.02 10.12 5.31
C CYS A 47 8.40 9.59 4.88
N ALA A 48 8.51 8.98 3.69
CA ALA A 48 9.73 8.36 3.15
C ALA A 48 10.35 7.22 3.99
N ALA A 49 9.77 6.89 5.15
CA ALA A 49 10.14 5.76 6.00
C ALA A 49 9.98 4.43 5.25
N PRO A 50 10.63 3.33 5.68
CA PRO A 50 10.43 2.02 5.06
C PRO A 50 8.94 1.63 5.08
N ALA A 51 8.39 1.36 3.90
CA ALA A 51 7.04 0.87 3.73
C ALA A 51 6.98 -0.60 4.15
N LEU A 52 5.99 -0.92 4.97
CA LEU A 52 5.71 -2.27 5.46
C LEU A 52 4.49 -2.87 4.77
N TYR A 53 3.68 -2.04 4.14
CA TYR A 53 2.42 -2.40 3.52
C TYR A 53 2.36 -1.90 2.09
N ARG A 54 1.82 -2.76 1.22
CA ARG A 54 1.52 -2.50 -0.17
C ARG A 54 0.01 -2.49 -0.36
N LEU A 55 -0.50 -1.42 -0.96
CA LEU A 55 -1.89 -1.29 -1.37
C LEU A 55 -1.98 -1.51 -2.89
N SER A 56 -2.90 -2.38 -3.29
CA SER A 56 -3.18 -2.70 -4.69
C SER A 56 -4.69 -2.65 -4.96
N GLN A 57 -5.10 -2.31 -6.19
CA GLN A 57 -6.51 -2.49 -6.62
C GLN A 57 -6.83 -3.98 -6.89
N SER A 58 -6.47 -4.87 -5.98
CA SER A 58 -6.84 -6.28 -6.10
C SER A 58 -8.23 -6.42 -5.53
N GLY A 59 -9.23 -6.38 -6.41
CA GLY A 59 -10.62 -6.63 -6.03
C GLY A 59 -10.77 -8.05 -5.47
N SER A 60 -10.54 -8.21 -4.17
CA SER A 60 -10.94 -9.41 -3.44
C SER A 60 -12.46 -9.35 -3.32
N VAL A 61 -13.14 -9.97 -4.28
CA VAL A 61 -14.57 -10.27 -4.17
C VAL A 61 -14.78 -10.95 -2.81
N CYS A 62 -15.46 -10.28 -1.88
CA CYS A 62 -16.03 -10.94 -0.72
C CYS A 62 -17.02 -11.98 -1.25
N ARG A 63 -16.66 -13.27 -1.21
CA ARG A 63 -17.54 -14.38 -1.57
C ARG A 63 -18.14 -15.01 -0.32
#